data_AF-A0A944UFD5-F1
#
_entry.id   AF-A0A944UFD5-F1
#
_cell.length_a   1.000
_cell.length_b   1.000
_cell.length_c   1.000
_cell.angle_alpha   90.00
_cell.angle_beta   90.00
_cell.angle_gamma   90.00
#
_symmetry.space_group_name_H-M   'P 1'
#
loop_
_entity.id
_entity.type
_entity.pdbx_description
1 polymer ?
#
loop_
_entity_poly.entity_id
_entity_poly.type
_entity_poly.pdbx_seq_one_letter_code
_entity_poly.pdbx_strand_id
1 'polypeptide(L)'
;VSGEIPQGDGELNRDGNPKVPPGQRVVETWPVLDLGVTPELDEFSWNLTVSGLVKTVKTFDWEEFLKLPQTTDISDFHCVTTWSRLNNNWKGVKFSDIAAHCEVLPSAKFVYVKAWDGYSTNLPLEEAMKYDVLLVHEWENEPLMREHGGPVRMITPQLYAWKGAKWIGEIIFRDSDELGFWEKRGYSNTAEPWLNDRYC
;
A
#
# COMPACT_ATOMS: atom_id res chain seq x y z
N VAL A 1 -2.77 0.20 21.68
CA VAL A 1 -3.77 1.27 21.50
C VAL A 1 -3.33 2.48 22.30
N SER A 2 -2.47 3.31 21.73
CA SER A 2 -2.25 4.65 22.27
C SER A 2 -3.60 5.36 22.25
N GLY A 3 -4.02 5.93 23.38
CA GLY A 3 -5.29 6.67 23.51
C GLY A 3 -5.26 8.03 22.81
N GLU A 4 -4.63 8.10 21.64
CA GLU A 4 -4.51 9.33 20.85
C GLU A 4 -5.74 9.50 19.95
N ILE A 5 -6.23 10.73 19.91
CA ILE A 5 -7.47 11.09 19.23
C ILE A 5 -7.11 11.47 17.78
N PRO A 6 -7.71 10.83 16.76
CA PRO A 6 -7.54 11.22 15.36
C PRO A 6 -7.80 12.72 15.15
N GLN A 7 -6.84 13.41 14.55
CA GLN A 7 -6.90 14.86 14.27
C GLN A 7 -7.31 15.13 12.83
N GLY A 8 -7.67 16.38 12.51
CA GLY A 8 -7.97 16.80 11.15
C GLY A 8 -9.29 17.55 11.06
N ASP A 9 -9.76 17.72 9.82
CA ASP A 9 -10.91 18.55 9.48
C ASP A 9 -11.97 17.77 8.68
N GLY A 10 -13.22 18.24 8.75
CA GLY A 10 -14.34 17.71 7.96
C GLY A 10 -15.15 16.61 8.67
N GLU A 11 -16.17 16.10 7.97
CA GLU A 11 -17.01 14.99 8.45
C GLU A 11 -16.18 13.71 8.63
N LEU A 12 -16.65 12.77 9.45
CA LEU A 12 -15.94 11.51 9.61
C LEU A 12 -15.99 10.69 8.31
N ASN A 13 -14.86 10.11 7.93
CA ASN A 13 -14.77 9.16 6.83
C ASN A 13 -15.32 7.78 7.25
N ARG A 14 -15.26 6.81 6.33
CA ARG A 14 -15.79 5.46 6.55
C ARG A 14 -15.12 4.70 7.71
N ASP A 15 -13.93 5.11 8.12
CA ASP A 15 -13.14 4.52 9.21
C ASP A 15 -13.30 5.29 10.54
N GLY A 16 -14.16 6.32 10.56
CA GLY A 16 -14.43 7.12 11.75
C GLY A 16 -13.38 8.20 12.03
N ASN A 17 -12.49 8.49 11.09
CA ASN A 17 -11.49 9.56 11.20
C ASN A 17 -11.96 10.86 10.52
N PRO A 18 -11.49 12.05 10.92
CA PRO A 18 -11.77 13.28 10.18
C PRO A 18 -11.42 13.15 8.68
N LYS A 19 -12.27 13.64 7.77
CA LYS A 19 -12.13 13.47 6.32
C LYS A 19 -10.75 13.86 5.78
N VAL A 20 -10.15 14.92 6.32
CA VAL A 20 -8.85 15.42 5.90
C VAL A 20 -7.88 15.35 7.08
N PRO A 21 -6.80 14.56 7.01
CA PRO A 21 -5.79 14.52 8.06
C PRO A 21 -5.12 15.90 8.28
N PRO A 22 -4.55 16.15 9.47
CA PRO A 22 -3.94 17.44 9.80
C PRO A 22 -2.81 17.81 8.82
N GLY A 23 -2.78 19.08 8.41
CA GLY A 23 -1.75 19.61 7.53
C GLY A 23 -1.80 19.09 6.09
N GLN A 24 -2.96 18.64 5.62
CA GLN A 24 -3.17 18.16 4.25
C GLN A 24 -3.99 19.15 3.42
N ARG A 25 -3.56 19.40 2.18
CA ARG A 25 -4.40 20.07 1.17
C ARG A 25 -5.08 19.03 0.28
N VAL A 26 -6.37 19.19 0.00
CA VAL A 26 -7.07 18.32 -0.94
C VAL A 26 -6.68 18.68 -2.38
N VAL A 27 -6.38 17.69 -3.21
CA VAL A 27 -6.00 17.86 -4.62
C VAL A 27 -6.92 17.08 -5.56
N GLU A 28 -7.20 17.69 -6.71
CA GLU A 28 -8.02 17.12 -7.80
C GLU A 28 -7.18 16.36 -8.84
N THR A 29 -5.86 16.50 -8.82
CA THR A 29 -4.94 15.68 -9.63
C THR A 29 -4.35 14.56 -8.77
N TRP A 30 -3.64 13.61 -9.40
CA TRP A 30 -2.82 12.64 -8.68
C TRP A 30 -1.34 12.97 -8.89
N PRO A 31 -0.69 13.69 -7.95
CA PRO A 31 0.72 14.05 -8.09
C PRO A 31 1.63 12.83 -8.15
N VAL A 32 2.60 12.86 -9.06
CA VAL A 32 3.64 11.83 -9.19
C VAL A 32 4.82 12.16 -8.29
N LEU A 33 5.15 11.22 -7.41
CA LEU A 33 6.35 11.22 -6.58
C LEU A 33 6.95 9.81 -6.63
N ASP A 34 8.23 9.69 -6.97
CA ASP A 34 9.00 8.44 -6.99
C ASP A 34 10.49 8.72 -6.73
N LEU A 35 11.30 7.66 -6.71
CA LEU A 35 12.74 7.73 -6.49
C LEU A 35 13.53 8.28 -7.70
N GLY A 36 12.86 8.61 -8.81
CA GLY A 36 13.47 9.00 -10.08
C GLY A 36 13.81 7.82 -11.00
N VAL A 37 13.46 6.59 -10.60
CA VAL A 37 13.61 5.38 -11.42
C VAL A 37 12.23 4.80 -11.69
N THR A 38 11.88 4.70 -12.96
CA THR A 38 10.61 4.13 -13.42
C THR A 38 10.93 2.87 -14.21
N PRO A 39 10.67 1.66 -13.69
CA PRO A 39 11.01 0.43 -14.39
C PRO A 39 10.17 0.27 -15.66
N GLU A 40 10.75 -0.30 -16.71
CA GLU A 40 10.04 -0.67 -17.94
C GLU A 40 9.34 -2.01 -17.68
N LEU A 41 8.16 -1.93 -17.06
CA LEU A 41 7.31 -3.08 -16.80
C LEU A 41 6.01 -2.96 -17.58
N ASP A 42 5.55 -4.11 -18.01
CA ASP A 42 4.24 -4.36 -18.59
C ASP A 42 3.65 -5.64 -17.98
N GLU A 43 2.48 -6.02 -18.45
CA GLU A 43 1.76 -7.22 -18.01
C GLU A 43 2.53 -8.53 -18.29
N PHE A 44 3.49 -8.53 -19.21
CA PHE A 44 4.24 -9.73 -19.58
C PHE A 44 5.54 -9.89 -18.77
N SER A 45 6.12 -8.78 -18.32
CA SER A 45 7.37 -8.73 -17.57
C SER A 45 7.16 -8.65 -16.05
N TRP A 46 5.99 -8.15 -15.61
CA TRP A 46 5.65 -8.06 -14.21
C TRP A 46 5.30 -9.43 -13.60
N ASN A 47 5.77 -9.64 -12.36
CA ASN A 47 5.35 -10.73 -11.50
C ASN A 47 5.43 -10.31 -10.03
N LEU A 48 4.69 -11.04 -9.19
CA LEU A 48 4.65 -10.88 -7.74
C LEU A 48 5.06 -12.17 -7.05
N THR A 49 6.14 -12.14 -6.27
CA THR A 49 6.55 -13.28 -5.43
C THR A 49 6.10 -13.08 -3.99
N VAL A 50 5.47 -14.11 -3.42
CA VAL A 50 5.06 -14.16 -2.01
C VAL A 50 5.85 -15.24 -1.30
N SER A 51 6.58 -14.86 -0.24
CA SER A 51 7.57 -15.71 0.43
C SER A 51 7.63 -15.48 1.94
N GLY A 52 8.62 -16.11 2.61
CA GLY A 52 8.83 -16.00 4.05
C GLY A 52 7.95 -16.97 4.84
N LEU A 53 7.24 -16.47 5.84
CA LEU A 53 6.38 -17.23 6.74
C LEU A 53 5.02 -17.58 6.10
N VAL A 54 5.06 -18.39 5.05
CA VAL A 54 3.90 -18.93 4.31
C VAL A 54 4.04 -20.43 4.14
N LYS A 55 2.94 -21.18 3.99
CA LYS A 55 3.04 -22.61 3.63
C LYS A 55 3.42 -22.81 2.17
N THR A 56 2.91 -21.94 1.30
CA THR A 56 3.12 -22.04 -0.15
C THR A 56 3.78 -20.76 -0.67
N VAL A 57 5.08 -20.83 -0.92
CA VAL A 57 5.80 -19.79 -1.67
C VAL A 57 5.28 -19.82 -3.11
N LYS A 58 4.84 -18.68 -3.63
CA LYS A 58 4.27 -18.57 -4.97
C LYS A 58 4.72 -17.30 -5.66
N THR A 59 5.03 -17.42 -6.94
CA THR A 59 5.14 -16.29 -7.86
C THR A 59 3.90 -16.28 -8.72
N PHE A 60 3.20 -15.15 -8.76
CA PHE A 60 2.07 -14.88 -9.65
C PHE A 60 2.59 -14.13 -10.87
N ASP A 61 2.33 -14.66 -12.06
CA ASP A 61 2.34 -13.84 -13.26
C ASP A 61 1.04 -13.00 -13.35
N TRP A 62 0.92 -12.19 -14.40
CA TRP A 62 -0.23 -11.33 -14.60
C TRP A 62 -1.55 -12.09 -14.74
N GLU A 63 -1.57 -13.19 -15.50
CA GLU A 63 -2.79 -13.97 -15.70
C GLU A 63 -3.25 -14.64 -14.42
N GLU A 64 -2.32 -15.18 -13.62
CA GLU A 64 -2.61 -15.77 -12.32
C GLU A 64 -3.09 -14.70 -11.32
N PHE A 65 -2.48 -13.52 -11.32
CA PHE A 65 -2.88 -12.41 -10.47
C PHE A 65 -4.32 -11.95 -10.78
N LEU A 66 -4.70 -11.83 -12.06
CA LEU A 66 -6.05 -11.46 -12.46
C LEU A 66 -7.10 -12.54 -12.15
N LYS A 67 -6.69 -13.80 -11.97
CA LYS A 67 -7.59 -14.91 -11.54
C LYS A 67 -7.90 -14.89 -10.04
N LEU A 68 -7.14 -14.13 -9.24
CA LEU A 68 -7.47 -13.93 -7.82
C LEU A 68 -8.76 -13.12 -7.66
N PRO A 69 -9.45 -13.19 -6.50
CA PRO A 69 -10.64 -12.39 -6.25
C PRO A 69 -10.40 -10.89 -6.48
N GLN A 70 -11.12 -10.32 -7.43
CA GLN A 70 -11.05 -8.90 -7.76
C GLN A 70 -12.01 -8.10 -6.88
N THR A 71 -11.54 -6.98 -6.37
CA THR A 71 -12.27 -6.04 -5.50
C THR A 71 -12.18 -4.64 -6.08
N THR A 72 -13.28 -3.90 -5.98
CA THR A 72 -13.31 -2.46 -6.17
C THR A 72 -13.46 -1.77 -4.81
N ASP A 73 -12.69 -0.73 -4.56
CA ASP A 73 -12.73 0.06 -3.33
C ASP A 73 -12.65 1.55 -3.64
N ILE A 74 -13.48 2.36 -2.96
CA ILE A 74 -13.40 3.82 -3.04
C ILE A 74 -12.75 4.32 -1.75
N SER A 75 -11.52 4.81 -1.86
CA SER A 75 -10.75 5.23 -0.68
C SER A 75 -9.81 6.41 -0.91
N ASP A 76 -9.41 7.02 0.20
CA ASP A 76 -8.57 8.20 0.22
C ASP A 76 -7.08 7.83 0.09
N PHE A 77 -6.28 8.77 -0.38
CA PHE A 77 -4.85 8.63 -0.58
C PHE A 77 -4.14 9.83 0.06
N HIS A 78 -3.31 9.58 1.06
CA HIS A 78 -2.68 10.64 1.85
C HIS A 78 -1.17 10.67 1.64
N CYS A 79 -0.66 11.75 1.06
CA CYS A 79 0.78 11.90 0.87
C CYS A 79 1.43 12.63 2.05
N VAL A 80 2.60 12.14 2.45
CA VAL A 80 3.47 12.78 3.44
C VAL A 80 3.93 14.17 3.02
N THR A 81 3.88 14.51 1.73
CA THR A 81 4.23 15.84 1.20
C THR A 81 3.05 16.81 1.22
N THR A 82 2.16 16.67 2.21
CA THR A 82 1.08 17.61 2.58
C THR A 82 -0.05 17.75 1.56
N TRP A 83 -0.34 16.70 0.79
CA TRP A 83 -1.58 16.62 0.00
C TRP A 83 -2.34 15.30 0.20
N SER A 84 -3.66 15.38 0.10
CA SER A 84 -4.60 14.25 0.10
C SER A 84 -5.42 14.25 -1.18
N ARG A 85 -5.65 13.07 -1.74
CA ARG A 85 -6.63 12.87 -2.81
C ARG A 85 -7.74 11.98 -2.30
N LEU A 86 -8.98 12.43 -2.37
CA LEU A 86 -10.12 11.75 -1.75
C LEU A 86 -10.92 10.95 -2.77
N ASN A 87 -11.64 9.92 -2.30
CA ASN A 87 -12.60 9.12 -3.08
C ASN A 87 -12.03 8.53 -4.39
N ASN A 88 -10.84 7.96 -4.35
CA ASN A 88 -10.26 7.32 -5.52
C ASN A 88 -10.92 5.96 -5.75
N ASN A 89 -11.35 5.70 -6.98
CA ASN A 89 -11.89 4.40 -7.36
C ASN A 89 -10.76 3.45 -7.77
N TRP A 90 -10.50 2.45 -6.94
CA TRP A 90 -9.45 1.45 -7.13
C TRP A 90 -10.03 0.11 -7.54
N LYS A 91 -9.30 -0.65 -8.36
CA LYS A 91 -9.59 -2.07 -8.58
C LYS A 91 -8.33 -2.93 -8.58
N GLY A 92 -8.44 -4.08 -7.93
CA GLY A 92 -7.38 -5.07 -7.83
C GLY A 92 -7.68 -6.18 -6.82
N VAL A 93 -6.64 -6.73 -6.21
CA VAL A 93 -6.74 -7.88 -5.30
C VAL A 93 -6.51 -7.41 -3.86
N LYS A 94 -7.36 -7.84 -2.91
CA LYS A 94 -7.10 -7.56 -1.50
C LYS A 94 -5.84 -8.24 -1.04
N PHE A 95 -5.05 -7.56 -0.21
CA PHE A 95 -3.87 -8.16 0.41
C PHE A 95 -4.24 -9.44 1.18
N SER A 96 -5.39 -9.43 1.86
CA SER A 96 -5.90 -10.60 2.60
C SER A 96 -6.14 -11.82 1.71
N ASP A 97 -6.54 -11.64 0.45
CA ASP A 97 -6.82 -12.75 -0.46
C ASP A 97 -5.50 -13.39 -0.96
N ILE A 98 -4.46 -12.58 -1.19
CA ILE A 98 -3.11 -13.06 -1.50
C ILE A 98 -2.52 -13.81 -0.30
N ALA A 99 -2.65 -13.24 0.90
CA ALA A 99 -2.21 -13.87 2.15
C ALA A 99 -2.92 -15.22 2.39
N ALA A 100 -4.23 -15.28 2.15
CA ALA A 100 -5.01 -16.50 2.27
C ALA A 100 -4.58 -17.55 1.23
N HIS A 101 -4.34 -17.13 -0.02
CA HIS A 101 -3.89 -18.03 -1.10
C HIS A 101 -2.54 -18.71 -0.79
N CYS A 102 -1.61 -17.98 -0.16
CA CYS A 102 -0.30 -18.50 0.23
C CYS A 102 -0.28 -19.21 1.59
N GLU A 103 -1.40 -19.20 2.33
CA GLU A 103 -1.55 -19.76 3.68
C GLU A 103 -0.47 -19.22 4.65
N VAL A 104 -0.54 -17.92 4.96
CA VAL A 104 0.36 -17.26 5.92
C VAL A 104 0.40 -18.00 7.26
N LEU A 105 1.60 -18.22 7.79
CA LEU A 105 1.80 -18.93 9.05
C LEU A 105 1.43 -18.04 10.25
N PRO A 106 0.88 -18.61 11.34
CA PRO A 106 0.51 -17.84 12.54
C PRO A 106 1.68 -17.10 13.23
N SER A 107 2.92 -17.46 12.93
CA SER A 107 4.11 -16.79 13.45
C SER A 107 4.45 -15.49 12.72
N ALA A 108 3.82 -15.22 11.57
CA ALA A 108 3.98 -13.96 10.85
C ALA A 108 3.37 -12.80 11.64
N LYS A 109 4.12 -11.70 11.73
CA LYS A 109 3.75 -10.47 12.45
C LYS A 109 3.97 -9.21 11.61
N PHE A 110 4.81 -9.30 10.58
CA PHE A 110 5.17 -8.19 9.70
C PHE A 110 5.20 -8.64 8.25
N VAL A 111 5.06 -7.67 7.36
CA VAL A 111 5.25 -7.83 5.92
C VAL A 111 6.35 -6.88 5.47
N TYR A 112 7.28 -7.40 4.68
CA TYR A 112 8.30 -6.60 4.00
C TYR A 112 8.05 -6.67 2.50
N VAL A 113 7.95 -5.51 1.88
CA VAL A 113 7.57 -5.36 0.47
C VAL A 113 8.77 -4.82 -0.30
N LYS A 114 9.05 -5.41 -1.46
CA LYS A 114 10.03 -4.90 -2.41
C LYS A 114 9.37 -4.60 -3.75
N ALA A 115 9.84 -3.54 -4.37
CA ALA A 115 9.43 -3.08 -5.69
C ALA A 115 10.56 -3.26 -6.71
N TRP A 116 10.17 -3.22 -7.99
CA TRP A 116 11.08 -3.40 -9.11
C TRP A 116 12.07 -2.24 -9.33
N ASP A 117 11.79 -1.06 -8.78
CA ASP A 117 12.68 0.11 -8.80
C ASP A 117 13.72 0.10 -7.67
N GLY A 118 13.75 -0.97 -6.85
CA GLY A 118 14.59 -1.07 -5.66
C GLY A 118 13.98 -0.40 -4.42
N TYR A 119 12.77 0.14 -4.50
CA TYR A 119 12.03 0.62 -3.33
C TYR A 119 11.65 -0.54 -2.42
N SER A 120 11.57 -0.26 -1.13
CA SER A 120 11.09 -1.21 -0.12
C SER A 120 10.29 -0.49 0.95
N THR A 121 9.32 -1.19 1.53
CA THR A 121 8.51 -0.70 2.66
C THR A 121 8.15 -1.88 3.56
N ASN A 122 7.66 -1.59 4.76
CA ASN A 122 7.30 -2.57 5.76
C ASN A 122 6.02 -2.16 6.49
N LEU A 123 5.25 -3.16 6.93
CA LEU A 123 4.05 -2.94 7.73
C LEU A 123 3.92 -4.04 8.81
N PRO A 124 3.31 -3.73 9.97
CA PRO A 124 2.68 -4.76 10.79
C PRO A 124 1.69 -5.56 9.95
N LEU A 125 1.63 -6.87 10.18
CA LEU A 125 0.71 -7.76 9.45
C LEU A 125 -0.74 -7.35 9.68
N GLU A 126 -1.10 -6.90 10.89
CA GLU A 126 -2.45 -6.42 11.20
C GLU A 126 -2.87 -5.23 10.34
N GLU A 127 -1.94 -4.31 10.05
CA GLU A 127 -2.19 -3.15 9.17
C GLU A 127 -2.33 -3.59 7.72
N ALA A 128 -1.44 -4.49 7.24
CA ALA A 128 -1.51 -5.02 5.89
C ALA A 128 -2.77 -5.86 5.61
N MET A 129 -3.35 -6.48 6.65
CA MET A 129 -4.56 -7.30 6.57
C MET A 129 -5.86 -6.49 6.66
N LYS A 130 -5.80 -5.15 6.76
CA LYS A 130 -6.99 -4.29 6.75
C LYS A 130 -7.77 -4.45 5.45
N TYR A 131 -9.08 -4.28 5.55
CA TYR A 131 -10.04 -4.62 4.50
C TYR A 131 -9.87 -3.82 3.21
N ASP A 132 -9.17 -2.68 3.29
CA ASP A 132 -8.94 -1.70 2.24
C ASP A 132 -7.49 -1.61 1.76
N VAL A 133 -6.64 -2.54 2.19
CA VAL A 133 -5.30 -2.72 1.64
C VAL A 133 -5.39 -3.61 0.40
N LEU A 134 -5.11 -3.03 -0.76
CA LEU A 134 -5.20 -3.69 -2.05
C LEU A 134 -3.87 -3.60 -2.82
N LEU A 135 -3.63 -4.62 -3.65
CA LEU A 135 -2.72 -4.54 -4.79
C LEU A 135 -3.57 -4.22 -6.01
N VAL A 136 -3.48 -2.98 -6.48
CA VAL A 136 -4.37 -2.40 -7.49
C VAL A 136 -3.67 -2.35 -8.84
N HIS A 137 -4.46 -2.58 -9.89
CA HIS A 137 -4.04 -2.52 -11.30
C HIS A 137 -4.86 -1.52 -12.13
N GLU A 138 -5.99 -1.05 -11.58
CA GLU A 138 -6.85 -0.03 -12.17
C GLU A 138 -7.10 1.13 -11.20
N TRP A 139 -7.19 2.35 -11.76
CA TRP A 139 -7.57 3.58 -11.07
C TRP A 139 -8.53 4.38 -11.95
N GLU A 140 -9.66 4.81 -11.39
CA GLU A 140 -10.73 5.53 -12.12
C GLU A 140 -11.23 4.79 -13.37
N ASN A 141 -11.29 3.45 -13.28
CA ASN A 141 -11.70 2.53 -14.37
C ASN A 141 -10.72 2.46 -15.55
N GLU A 142 -9.52 3.00 -15.41
CA GLU A 142 -8.45 2.92 -16.40
C GLU A 142 -7.27 2.12 -15.82
N PRO A 143 -6.48 1.41 -16.65
CA PRO A 143 -5.24 0.79 -16.21
C PRO A 143 -4.31 1.80 -15.54
N LEU A 144 -3.59 1.37 -14.51
CA LEU A 144 -2.62 2.23 -13.84
C LEU A 144 -1.55 2.72 -14.83
N MET A 145 -1.41 4.03 -14.92
CA MET A 145 -0.29 4.63 -15.64
C MET A 145 1.04 4.21 -14.99
N ARG A 146 2.06 4.02 -15.82
CA ARG A 146 3.40 3.60 -15.39
C ARG A 146 3.93 4.48 -14.25
N GLU A 147 3.81 5.80 -14.37
CA GLU A 147 4.26 6.77 -13.35
C GLU A 147 3.53 6.65 -12.00
N HIS A 148 2.34 6.06 -11.98
CA HIS A 148 1.57 5.79 -10.77
C HIS A 148 1.82 4.40 -10.18
N GLY A 149 2.74 3.62 -10.77
CA GLY A 149 3.11 2.30 -10.29
C GLY A 149 2.54 1.15 -11.12
N GLY A 150 2.00 1.41 -12.31
CA GLY A 150 1.52 0.37 -13.22
C GLY A 150 2.64 -0.61 -13.62
N PRO A 151 2.36 -1.91 -13.76
CA PRO A 151 1.00 -2.47 -13.85
C PRO A 151 0.33 -2.74 -12.48
N VAL A 152 1.09 -2.87 -11.38
CA VAL A 152 0.52 -3.11 -10.05
C VAL A 152 1.22 -2.27 -8.97
N ARG A 153 0.42 -1.60 -8.15
CA ARG A 153 0.87 -0.94 -6.91
C ARG A 153 0.12 -1.45 -5.70
N MET A 154 0.74 -1.34 -4.53
CA MET A 154 0.03 -1.45 -3.25
C MET A 154 -0.56 -0.09 -2.85
N ILE A 155 -1.77 -0.11 -2.29
CA ILE A 155 -2.37 1.03 -1.60
C ILE A 155 -2.66 0.68 -0.14
N THR A 156 -2.52 1.67 0.73
CA THR A 156 -2.74 1.54 2.18
C THR A 156 -3.51 2.77 2.65
N PRO A 157 -4.84 2.83 2.44
CA PRO A 157 -5.61 4.07 2.59
C PRO A 157 -5.52 4.71 3.98
N GLN A 158 -5.35 3.89 5.01
CA GLN A 158 -5.27 4.36 6.39
C GLN A 158 -3.86 4.83 6.82
N LEU A 159 -2.86 4.69 5.94
CA LEU A 159 -1.47 5.08 6.19
C LEU A 159 -1.01 6.12 5.18
N TYR A 160 0.07 6.83 5.50
CA TYR A 160 0.71 7.67 4.50
C TYR A 160 1.26 6.84 3.35
N ALA A 161 1.12 7.40 2.15
CA ALA A 161 1.29 6.72 0.87
C ALA A 161 2.67 6.10 0.61
N TRP A 162 3.71 6.44 1.39
CA TRP A 162 4.99 5.75 1.23
C TRP A 162 4.90 4.27 1.63
N LYS A 163 3.95 3.90 2.49
CA LYS A 163 3.70 2.50 2.82
C LYS A 163 3.12 1.69 1.65
N GLY A 164 2.54 2.34 0.64
CA GLY A 164 2.04 1.71 -0.58
C GLY A 164 3.06 1.71 -1.72
N ALA A 165 3.81 0.62 -1.87
CA ALA A 165 4.83 0.48 -2.91
C ALA A 165 4.25 0.51 -4.34
N LYS A 166 4.86 1.32 -5.22
CA LYS A 166 4.67 1.23 -6.67
C LYS A 166 5.40 0.00 -7.22
N TRP A 167 4.97 -0.54 -8.37
CA TRP A 167 5.67 -1.64 -9.05
C TRP A 167 6.03 -2.78 -8.11
N ILE A 168 5.07 -3.19 -7.28
CA ILE A 168 5.31 -4.20 -6.25
C ILE A 168 5.75 -5.52 -6.90
N GLY A 169 6.79 -6.15 -6.38
CA GLY A 169 7.37 -7.38 -6.94
C GLY A 169 7.57 -8.50 -5.92
N GLU A 170 7.73 -8.19 -4.63
CA GLU A 170 7.88 -9.20 -3.58
C GLU A 170 7.12 -8.81 -2.30
N ILE A 171 6.42 -9.77 -1.69
CA ILE A 171 5.86 -9.69 -0.34
C ILE A 171 6.47 -10.80 0.50
N ILE A 172 7.12 -10.43 1.60
CA ILE A 172 7.81 -11.36 2.50
C ILE A 172 7.15 -11.30 3.87
N PHE A 173 6.53 -12.39 4.31
CA PHE A 173 5.97 -12.50 5.65
C PHE A 173 7.06 -12.84 6.68
N ARG A 174 7.11 -12.11 7.80
CA ARG A 174 8.21 -12.17 8.79
C ARG A 174 7.68 -12.12 10.22
N ASP A 175 8.48 -12.62 11.16
CA ASP A 175 8.17 -12.63 12.60
C ASP A 175 8.66 -11.37 13.32
N SER A 176 9.50 -10.59 12.65
CA SER A 176 10.21 -9.41 13.13
C SER A 176 10.18 -8.32 12.07
N ASP A 177 10.15 -7.07 12.54
CA ASP A 177 10.10 -5.91 11.68
C ASP A 177 11.47 -5.64 11.01
N GLU A 178 11.43 -5.13 9.78
CA GLU A 178 12.60 -4.62 9.08
C GLU A 178 12.24 -3.31 8.40
N LEU A 179 12.99 -2.25 8.68
CA LEU A 179 12.73 -0.92 8.11
C LEU A 179 12.87 -0.90 6.59
N GLY A 180 11.90 -0.28 5.92
CA GLY A 180 11.93 0.01 4.49
C GLY A 180 12.84 1.18 4.11
N PHE A 181 12.63 1.71 2.91
CA PHE A 181 13.50 2.71 2.31
C PHE A 181 13.40 4.06 3.01
N TRP A 182 12.18 4.55 3.25
CA TRP A 182 11.96 5.86 3.87
C TRP A 182 12.11 5.79 5.38
N GLU A 183 11.75 4.68 6.00
CA GLU A 183 11.89 4.43 7.44
C GLU A 183 13.37 4.46 7.85
N LYS A 184 14.25 3.86 7.04
CA LYS A 184 15.72 3.98 7.20
C LYS A 184 16.24 5.42 7.03
N ARG A 185 15.41 6.37 6.59
CA ARG A 185 15.75 7.77 6.28
C ARG A 185 14.99 8.77 7.14
N GLY A 186 14.48 8.35 8.30
CA GLY A 186 13.85 9.23 9.28
C GLY A 186 12.36 9.44 9.08
N TYR A 187 11.70 8.67 8.20
CA TYR A 187 10.25 8.64 8.14
C TYR A 187 9.71 7.73 9.24
N SER A 188 8.52 8.05 9.74
CA SER A 188 7.89 7.26 10.78
C SER A 188 7.63 5.83 10.33
N ASN A 189 7.67 4.88 11.26
CA ASN A 189 7.41 3.48 10.94
C ASN A 189 5.92 3.14 10.92
N THR A 190 5.10 3.85 11.71
CA THR A 190 3.63 3.69 11.81
C THR A 190 2.92 4.37 10.64
N ALA A 191 3.42 5.54 10.20
CA ALA A 191 2.90 6.31 9.08
C ALA A 191 1.45 6.79 9.22
N GLU A 192 0.97 7.06 10.44
CA GLU A 192 -0.43 7.39 10.71
C GLU A 192 -0.80 8.83 10.30
N PRO A 193 -1.70 9.04 9.30
CA PRO A 193 -2.03 10.37 8.81
C PRO A 193 -2.71 11.25 9.84
N TRP A 194 -3.67 10.70 10.57
CA TRP A 194 -4.50 11.43 11.53
C TRP A 194 -3.79 11.74 12.85
N LEU A 195 -2.63 11.12 13.11
CA LEU A 195 -1.72 11.51 14.20
C LEU A 195 -0.60 12.44 13.73
N ASN A 196 -0.62 12.84 12.45
CA ASN A 196 0.45 13.60 11.80
C ASN A 196 1.84 12.93 11.92
N ASP A 197 1.87 11.59 11.96
CA ASP A 197 3.08 10.81 12.26
C ASP A 197 3.93 10.61 11.00
N ARG A 198 4.70 11.65 10.65
CA ARG A 198 5.48 11.72 9.41
C ARG A 198 6.92 11.24 9.56
N TYR A 199 7.55 11.53 10.71
CA TYR A 199 9.00 11.41 10.90
C TYR A 199 9.34 10.78 12.25
N CYS A 200 10.50 10.11 12.33
CA CYS A 200 11.04 9.50 13.55
C CYS A 200 12.37 10.13 13.99
#